data_AF-A0A0L0T3T6-F1
#
_entry.id   AF-A0A0L0T3T6-F1
#
_cell.length_a   1.000
_cell.length_b   1.000
_cell.length_c   1.000
_cell.angle_alpha   90.00
_cell.angle_beta   90.00
_cell.angle_gamma   90.00
#
_symmetry.space_group_name_H-M   'P 1'
#
loop_
_entity.id
_entity.type
_entity.pdbx_description
1 polymer ?
#
loop_
_entity_poly.entity_id
_entity_poly.type
_entity_poly.pdbx_seq_one_letter_code
_entity_poly.pdbx_strand_id
1 'polypeptide(L)'
;MAAHTNQLGQLAVTAHEFIVGREPFARSARAEVYRTIWPALDLAQVVMKRQLLPSTDLGKTVRDELAKEALAWVAASDHKHVLPLLGVGIAASAPFLITP
;
A
#
# COMPACT_ATOMS: atom_id res chain seq x y z
N MET A 1 -13.52 1.89 -18.88
CA MET A 1 -12.66 1.08 -17.98
C MET A 1 -11.19 1.51 -17.93
N ALA A 2 -10.67 2.33 -18.87
CA ALA A 2 -9.23 2.66 -18.93
C ALA A 2 -8.74 3.77 -17.95
N ALA A 3 -9.63 4.58 -17.37
CA ALA A 3 -9.22 5.73 -16.54
C ALA A 3 -8.60 5.33 -15.19
N HIS A 4 -9.14 4.29 -14.55
CA HIS A 4 -8.71 3.86 -13.21
C HIS A 4 -7.33 3.17 -13.20
N THR A 5 -6.95 2.51 -14.30
CA THR A 5 -5.63 1.88 -14.44
C THR A 5 -4.51 2.91 -14.47
N ASN A 6 -4.76 4.13 -14.97
CA ASN A 6 -3.79 5.21 -15.00
C ASN A 6 -3.55 5.82 -13.61
N GLN A 7 -4.58 5.85 -12.75
CA GLN A 7 -4.48 6.46 -11.41
C GLN A 7 -3.53 5.70 -10.49
N LEU A 8 -3.55 4.36 -10.49
CA LEU A 8 -2.60 3.58 -9.69
C LEU A 8 -1.20 3.58 -10.29
N GLY A 9 -1.07 3.75 -11.61
CA GLY A 9 0.23 3.85 -12.28
C GLY A 9 1.05 5.05 -11.79
N GLN A 10 0.38 6.16 -11.46
CA GLN A 10 1.03 7.36 -10.90
C GLN A 10 1.48 7.19 -9.44
N LEU A 11 0.90 6.21 -8.73
CA LEU A 11 1.23 5.88 -7.34
C LEU A 11 2.09 4.61 -7.23
N ALA A 12 2.55 4.05 -8.35
CA ALA A 12 3.27 2.80 -8.34
C ALA A 12 4.65 2.98 -7.69
N VAL A 13 4.93 2.17 -6.67
CA VAL A 13 6.21 2.17 -5.96
C VAL A 13 6.72 0.75 -5.78
N THR A 14 8.01 0.63 -5.50
CA THR A 14 8.72 -0.63 -5.27
C THR A 14 9.23 -0.68 -3.83
N ALA A 15 9.33 -1.89 -3.27
CA ALA A 15 9.76 -2.06 -1.87
C ALA A 15 11.18 -1.52 -1.58
N HIS A 16 12.04 -1.44 -2.60
CA HIS A 16 13.44 -0.98 -2.48
C HIS A 16 13.56 0.53 -2.24
N GLU A 17 12.48 1.28 -2.45
CA GLU A 17 12.43 2.72 -2.18
C GLU A 17 12.28 3.04 -0.69
N PHE A 18 12.13 2.02 0.15
CA PHE A 18 11.73 2.17 1.55
C PHE A 18 12.70 1.51 2.52
N ILE A 19 12.93 2.17 3.64
CA ILE A 19 13.57 1.56 4.82
C ILE A 19 12.46 1.19 5.79
N VAL A 20 12.12 -0.09 5.84
CA VAL A 20 10.99 -0.61 6.62
C VAL A 20 11.46 -1.04 8.00
N GLY A 21 10.70 -0.68 9.04
CA GLY A 21 10.94 -1.15 10.40
C GLY A 21 10.97 -2.69 10.49
N ARG A 22 11.76 -3.24 11.40
CA ARG A 22 11.94 -4.69 11.54
C ARG A 22 10.67 -5.41 12.00
N GLU A 23 9.86 -4.73 12.82
CA GLU A 23 8.64 -5.28 13.39
C GLU A 23 7.43 -4.41 13.05
N PRO A 24 6.26 -5.02 12.80
CA PRO A 24 5.04 -4.26 12.63
C PRO A 24 4.62 -3.66 13.97
N PHE A 25 4.17 -2.41 13.97
CA PHE A 25 3.61 -1.79 15.17
C PHE A 25 2.13 -2.14 15.37
N ALA A 26 1.48 -2.69 14.34
CA ALA A 26 0.14 -3.25 14.41
C ALA A 26 -0.02 -4.44 13.46
N ARG A 27 -0.80 -5.44 13.87
CA ARG A 27 -1.10 -6.64 13.08
C ARG A 27 -2.56 -7.02 13.23
N SER A 28 -3.16 -7.48 12.14
CA SER A 28 -4.49 -8.09 12.08
C SER A 28 -4.41 -9.43 11.35
N ALA A 29 -5.54 -10.14 11.23
CA ALA A 29 -5.62 -11.37 10.44
C ALA A 29 -5.33 -11.17 8.94
N ARG A 30 -5.38 -9.91 8.44
CA ARG A 30 -5.28 -9.60 7.00
C ARG A 30 -4.18 -8.62 6.64
N ALA A 31 -3.53 -7.98 7.61
CA ALA A 31 -2.51 -6.99 7.33
C ALA A 31 -1.57 -6.77 8.51
N GLU A 32 -0.37 -6.32 8.17
CA GLU A 32 0.63 -5.78 9.09
C GLU A 32 0.91 -4.33 8.74
N VAL A 33 1.22 -3.54 9.76
CA VAL A 33 1.47 -2.11 9.61
C VAL A 33 2.85 -1.79 10.17
N TYR A 34 3.68 -1.16 9.34
CA TYR A 34 5.08 -0.86 9.62
C TYR A 34 5.33 0.64 9.57
N ARG A 35 6.11 1.13 10.53
CA ARG A 35 6.75 2.45 10.43
C ARG A 35 7.87 2.33 9.40
N THR A 36 7.90 3.25 8.45
CA THR A 36 8.75 3.17 7.28
C THR A 36 9.31 4.55 6.95
N ILE A 37 10.47 4.62 6.33
CA ILE A 37 11.06 5.86 5.81
C ILE A 37 11.07 5.77 4.28
N TRP A 38 10.73 6.88 3.61
CA TRP A 38 10.80 7.01 2.16
C TRP A 38 11.84 8.09 1.79
N PRO A 39 13.13 7.71 1.59
CA PRO A 39 14.22 8.67 1.42
C PRO A 39 14.03 9.61 0.23
N ALA A 40 13.37 9.15 -0.84
CA ALA A 40 13.18 9.92 -2.06
C ALA A 40 12.27 11.16 -1.89
N LEU A 41 11.36 11.15 -0.89
CA LEU A 41 10.44 12.26 -0.64
C LEU A 41 10.86 13.13 0.57
N ASP A 42 12.02 12.84 1.17
CA ASP A 42 12.46 13.46 2.44
C ASP A 42 11.40 13.39 3.56
N LEU A 43 10.52 12.37 3.48
CA LEU A 43 9.50 12.13 4.48
C LEU A 43 10.11 11.32 5.62
N ALA A 44 10.24 11.96 6.77
CA ALA A 44 10.83 11.38 7.97
C ALA A 44 10.09 10.12 8.47
N GLN A 45 8.80 9.98 8.15
CA GLN A 45 8.02 8.79 8.47
C GLN A 45 6.82 8.67 7.53
N VAL A 46 6.63 7.45 7.01
CA VAL A 46 5.42 6.99 6.32
C VAL A 46 4.98 5.67 6.93
N VAL A 47 3.75 5.27 6.67
CA VAL A 47 3.20 3.98 7.11
C VAL A 47 3.07 3.03 5.93
N MET A 48 3.63 1.83 6.07
CA MET A 48 3.44 0.74 5.12
C MET A 48 2.44 -0.26 5.68
N LYS A 49 1.30 -0.42 5.00
CA LYS A 49 0.35 -1.51 5.24
C LYS A 49 0.68 -2.65 4.27
N ARG A 50 1.20 -3.75 4.80
CA ARG A 50 1.49 -4.98 4.05
C ARG A 50 0.34 -5.95 4.21
N GLN A 51 -0.24 -6.42 3.11
CA GLN A 51 -1.35 -7.37 3.17
C GLN A 51 -0.83 -8.77 3.52
N LEU A 52 -1.45 -9.39 4.53
CA LEU A 52 -1.20 -10.76 4.92
C LEU A 52 -2.14 -11.70 4.18
N LEU A 53 -1.63 -12.87 3.79
CA LEU A 53 -2.42 -13.93 3.18
C LEU A 53 -3.27 -14.64 4.26
N PRO A 54 -4.58 -14.84 4.04
CA PRO A 54 -5.21 -16.07 4.51
C PRO A 54 -4.58 -17.22 3.71
N SER A 55 -4.07 -18.23 4.41
CA SER A 55 -3.12 -19.23 3.94
C SER A 55 -3.60 -20.22 2.85
N THR A 56 -4.64 -19.91 2.08
CA THR A 56 -5.26 -20.89 1.17
C THR A 56 -5.56 -20.43 -0.26
N ASP A 57 -5.38 -19.16 -0.63
CA ASP A 57 -5.63 -18.75 -2.03
C ASP A 57 -4.55 -17.81 -2.62
N LEU A 58 -3.80 -18.37 -3.57
CA LEU A 58 -3.34 -17.78 -4.84
C LEU A 58 -3.12 -16.25 -4.86
N GLY A 59 -1.86 -15.80 -4.81
CA GLY A 59 -1.46 -14.38 -4.80
C GLY A 59 -2.02 -13.47 -5.92
N LYS A 60 -2.70 -14.01 -6.93
CA LYS A 60 -3.50 -13.24 -7.89
C LYS A 60 -4.69 -12.53 -7.21
N THR A 61 -5.39 -13.21 -6.31
CA THR A 61 -6.52 -12.65 -5.54
C THR A 61 -6.08 -11.47 -4.68
N VAL A 62 -4.91 -11.58 -4.04
CA VAL A 62 -4.40 -10.54 -3.13
C VAL A 62 -4.01 -9.27 -3.87
N ARG A 63 -3.38 -9.41 -5.05
CA ARG A 63 -3.06 -8.25 -5.90
C ARG A 63 -4.33 -7.56 -6.38
N ASP A 64 -5.35 -8.32 -6.77
CA ASP A 64 -6.63 -7.78 -7.20
C ASP A 64 -7.41 -7.12 -6.06
N GLU A 65 -7.39 -7.70 -4.85
CA GLU A 65 -7.99 -7.11 -3.65
C GLU A 65 -7.28 -5.82 -3.23
N LEU A 66 -5.95 -5.82 -3.18
CA LEU A 66 -5.18 -4.62 -2.87
C LEU A 66 -5.40 -3.53 -3.93
N ALA A 67 -5.46 -3.89 -5.22
CA ALA A 67 -5.75 -2.95 -6.29
C ALA A 67 -7.14 -2.32 -6.12
N LYS A 68 -8.16 -3.12 -5.77
CA LYS A 68 -9.51 -2.62 -5.46
C LYS A 68 -9.51 -1.72 -4.24
N GLU A 69 -8.81 -2.10 -3.18
CA GLU A 69 -8.67 -1.28 -1.97
C GLU A 69 -8.02 0.07 -2.31
N ALA A 70 -6.90 0.05 -3.03
CA ALA A 70 -6.20 1.26 -3.45
C ALA A 70 -7.09 2.18 -4.31
N LEU A 71 -7.84 1.62 -5.27
CA LEU A 71 -8.75 2.40 -6.10
C LEU A 71 -9.88 3.04 -5.28
N ALA A 72 -10.47 2.30 -4.34
CA ALA A 72 -11.49 2.84 -3.46
C ALA A 72 -10.94 3.96 -2.56
N TRP A 73 -9.70 3.79 -2.08
CA TRP A 73 -9.03 4.79 -1.25
C TRP A 73 -8.69 6.07 -2.02
N VAL A 74 -8.15 5.93 -3.25
CA VAL A 74 -7.88 7.07 -4.15
C VAL A 74 -9.17 7.82 -4.50
N ALA A 75 -10.28 7.10 -4.73
CA ALA A 75 -11.57 7.75 -4.99
C ALA A 75 -12.08 8.58 -3.81
N ALA A 76 -11.65 8.27 -2.58
CA ALA A 76 -12.03 8.97 -1.35
C ALA A 76 -10.99 10.01 -0.89
N SER A 77 -9.86 10.16 -1.58
CA SER A 77 -8.70 10.91 -1.07
C SER A 77 -8.89 12.43 -1.01
N ASP A 78 -9.90 12.98 -1.69
CA ASP A 78 -10.21 14.43 -1.64
C ASP A 78 -10.94 14.84 -0.34
N HIS A 79 -11.27 13.86 0.52
CA HIS A 79 -11.92 14.15 1.79
C HIS A 79 -10.90 14.39 2.91
N LYS A 80 -11.00 15.54 3.59
CA LYS A 80 -10.08 15.99 4.66
C LYS A 80 -9.86 15.04 5.85
N HIS A 81 -10.74 14.05 6.04
CA HIS A 81 -10.65 13.05 7.12
C HIS A 81 -10.23 11.66 6.63
N VAL A 82 -9.93 11.52 5.35
CA VAL A 82 -9.40 10.29 4.76
C VAL A 82 -7.91 10.49 4.57
N LEU A 83 -7.10 9.55 5.06
CA LEU A 83 -5.65 9.60 4.83
C LEU A 83 -5.38 9.49 3.33
N PRO A 84 -4.52 10.32 2.74
CA PRO A 84 -4.17 10.19 1.33
C PRO A 84 -3.32 8.93 1.12
N LEU A 85 -3.50 8.30 -0.04
CA LEU A 85 -2.65 7.21 -0.48
C LEU A 85 -1.44 7.80 -1.22
N LEU A 86 -0.24 7.55 -0.72
CA LEU A 86 1.00 8.07 -1.31
C LEU A 86 1.63 7.11 -2.31
N GLY A 87 1.39 5.80 -2.15
CA GLY A 87 2.01 4.79 -3.00
C GLY A 87 1.39 3.40 -2.87
N VAL A 88 1.56 2.59 -3.90
CA VAL A 88 1.05 1.21 -3.99
C VAL A 88 2.10 0.30 -4.63
N GLY A 89 2.42 -0.80 -3.96
CA GLY A 89 3.35 -1.83 -4.43
C GLY A 89 2.67 -3.13 -4.83
N ILE A 90 1.91 -3.16 -5.92
CA ILE A 90 1.14 -4.35 -6.34
C ILE A 90 2.05 -5.49 -6.85
N ALA A 91 3.11 -5.14 -7.56
CA ALA A 91 4.00 -6.12 -8.19
C ALA A 91 4.95 -6.82 -7.19
N ALA A 92 5.02 -6.34 -5.95
CA ALA A 92 5.87 -6.90 -4.91
C ALA A 92 5.51 -8.36 -4.58
N SER A 93 6.47 -9.08 -4.01
CA SER A 93 6.25 -10.42 -3.45
C SER A 93 5.23 -10.38 -2.31
N ALA A 94 5.23 -9.29 -1.54
CA ALA A 94 4.22 -8.96 -0.55
C ALA A 94 3.59 -7.61 -0.90
N PRO A 95 2.38 -7.56 -1.48
CA PRO A 95 1.73 -6.32 -1.88
C PRO A 95 1.46 -5.38 -0.70
N PHE A 96 1.60 -4.07 -0.92
CA PHE A 96 1.50 -3.07 0.14
C PHE A 96 0.93 -1.71 -0.32
N LEU A 97 0.46 -0.92 0.65
CA LEU A 97 0.02 0.47 0.53
C LEU A 97 0.91 1.39 1.38
N ILE A 98 1.13 2.61 0.93
CA ILE A 98 1.86 3.66 1.65
C ILE A 98 0.94 4.85 1.94
N THR A 99 0.89 5.27 3.20
CA THR A 99 0.21 6.49 3.66
C THR A 99 1.20 7.37 4.44
N PRO A 100 0.87 8.64 4.73
CA PRO A 100 1.64 9.44 5.69
C PRO A 100 1.76 8.73 7.05
#